data_AF-A0A8G2C624-F1
#
_entry.id   AF-A0A8G2C624-F1
#
_cell.length_a   1.000
_cell.length_b   1.000
_cell.length_c   1.000
_cell.angle_alpha   90.00
_cell.angle_beta   90.00
_cell.angle_gamma   90.00
#
_symmetry.space_group_name_H-M   'P 1'
#
loop_
_entity.id
_entity.type
_entity.pdbx_description
1 polymer ?
#
loop_
_entity_poly.entity_id
_entity_poly.type
_entity_poly.pdbx_seq_one_letter_code
_entity_poly.pdbx_strand_id
1 'polypeptide(L)'
;MGLLDEWGNALVEEGLREAADTFFGARTALEEEIAFFEAQVAKLKPQVENIRSWFAGLNCLLGAEADSRLFFDSLGVTLDDPALYTHKVCSLQFRRPRSFTRKGLFAKTVWEIYEPLARMIESYMHGTPYSDPLHPGRVMITVNHDQLRRLGEEINTRVKTVNESNRPSESLAFAKRMDQAQVLKESVTGGGGQTWTLDRDLAYAPLVFEDYDLPAFPDLPLDSKARAALEESCAKIFSRRREHVDAILDEVFDPEDKTICVLDRTGH
;
A
#
# COMPACT_ATOMS: atom_id res chain seq x y z
N MET A 1 -51.42 14.04 33.40
CA MET A 1 -50.20 13.28 33.11
C MET A 1 -49.69 12.76 34.43
N GLY A 2 -49.64 11.44 34.60
CA GLY A 2 -49.26 10.79 35.86
C GLY A 2 -47.78 10.42 35.85
N LEU A 3 -47.19 10.27 37.03
CA LEU A 3 -45.78 9.89 37.25
C LEU A 3 -45.32 8.67 36.43
N LEU A 4 -46.23 7.72 36.17
CA LEU A 4 -46.01 6.52 35.36
C LEU A 4 -45.76 6.82 33.87
N ASP A 5 -46.36 7.90 33.36
CA ASP A 5 -46.21 8.38 31.98
C ASP A 5 -44.85 9.06 31.78
N GLU A 6 -44.39 9.83 32.77
CA GLU A 6 -43.05 10.41 32.79
C GLU A 6 -41.95 9.33 32.87
N TRP A 7 -42.14 8.29 33.69
CA TRP A 7 -41.16 7.20 33.81
C TRP A 7 -41.11 6.34 32.54
N GLY A 8 -42.26 6.10 31.90
CA GLY A 8 -42.33 5.41 30.61
C GLY A 8 -41.63 6.18 29.49
N ASN A 9 -41.82 7.51 29.45
CA ASN A 9 -41.14 8.36 28.47
C ASN A 9 -39.63 8.41 28.68
N ALA A 10 -39.17 8.49 29.93
CA ALA A 10 -37.73 8.47 30.24
C ALA A 10 -37.05 7.15 29.83
N LEU A 11 -37.71 6.00 30.04
CA LEU A 11 -37.22 4.68 29.62
C LEU A 11 -37.15 4.56 28.08
N VAL A 12 -38.15 5.10 27.38
CA VAL A 12 -38.15 5.15 25.91
C VAL A 12 -37.00 6.03 25.40
N GLU A 13 -36.81 7.22 25.99
CA GLU A 13 -35.73 8.14 25.61
C GLU A 13 -34.35 7.51 25.81
N GLU A 14 -34.13 6.83 26.94
CA GLU A 14 -32.85 6.16 27.22
C GLU A 14 -32.57 4.98 26.27
N GLY A 15 -33.58 4.15 25.99
CA GLY A 15 -33.45 3.04 25.03
C GLY A 15 -33.22 3.50 23.59
N LEU A 16 -33.84 4.62 23.19
CA LEU A 16 -33.58 5.26 21.90
C LEU A 16 -32.16 5.81 21.82
N ARG A 17 -31.66 6.42 22.91
CA ARG A 17 -30.30 6.94 22.98
C ARG A 17 -29.28 5.83 22.87
N GLU A 18 -29.45 4.74 23.62
CA GLU A 18 -28.53 3.59 23.57
C GLU A 18 -28.51 2.92 22.19
N ALA A 19 -29.67 2.77 21.54
CA ALA A 19 -29.74 2.23 20.18
C ALA A 19 -29.09 3.16 19.15
N ALA A 20 -29.27 4.48 19.29
CA ALA A 20 -28.63 5.47 18.44
C ALA A 20 -27.11 5.48 18.63
N ASP A 21 -26.64 5.50 19.88
CA ASP A 21 -25.20 5.48 20.21
C ASP A 21 -24.53 4.21 19.67
N THR A 22 -25.21 3.06 19.75
CA THR A 22 -24.71 1.80 19.19
C THR A 22 -24.63 1.85 17.66
N PHE A 23 -25.71 2.29 17.00
CA PHE A 23 -25.76 2.35 15.53
C PHE A 23 -24.77 3.37 14.96
N PHE A 24 -24.83 4.62 15.42
CA PHE A 24 -23.94 5.68 14.93
C PHE A 24 -22.49 5.44 15.39
N GLY A 25 -22.29 4.97 16.61
CA GLY A 25 -20.95 4.65 17.11
C GLY A 25 -20.24 3.58 16.29
N ALA A 26 -20.93 2.49 15.92
CA ALA A 26 -20.36 1.44 15.09
C ALA A 26 -19.99 1.94 13.67
N ARG A 27 -20.81 2.82 13.11
CA ARG A 27 -20.60 3.40 11.77
C ARG A 27 -19.48 4.44 11.77
N THR A 28 -19.45 5.34 12.75
CA THR A 28 -18.37 6.32 12.92
C THR A 28 -17.03 5.65 13.16
N ALA A 29 -16.98 4.62 14.01
CA ALA A 29 -15.74 3.86 14.23
C ALA A 29 -15.24 3.22 12.92
N LEU A 30 -16.13 2.67 12.10
CA LEU A 30 -15.76 2.10 10.80
C LEU A 30 -15.27 3.18 9.82
N GLU A 31 -15.88 4.36 9.80
CA GLU A 31 -15.40 5.49 9.00
C GLU A 31 -14.01 5.95 9.42
N GLU A 32 -13.74 6.00 10.72
CA GLU A 32 -12.41 6.32 11.26
C GLU A 32 -11.37 5.26 10.88
N GLU A 33 -11.73 3.97 10.93
CA GLU A 33 -10.87 2.86 10.49
C GLU A 33 -10.54 2.95 8.99
N ILE A 34 -11.53 3.22 8.14
CA ILE A 34 -11.34 3.41 6.69
C ILE A 34 -10.44 4.63 6.43
N ALA A 35 -10.72 5.77 7.09
CA ALA A 35 -9.91 6.97 6.93
C ALA A 35 -8.45 6.74 7.40
N PHE A 36 -8.25 5.97 8.48
CA PHE A 36 -6.92 5.59 8.93
C PHE A 36 -6.19 4.71 7.90
N PHE A 37 -6.89 3.74 7.30
CA PHE A 37 -6.36 2.90 6.23
C PHE A 37 -5.93 3.74 5.01
N GLU A 38 -6.79 4.64 4.52
CA GLU A 38 -6.49 5.51 3.38
C GLU A 38 -5.30 6.43 3.67
N ALA A 39 -5.19 6.94 4.90
CA ALA A 39 -4.04 7.74 5.32
C ALA A 39 -2.73 6.93 5.32
N GLN A 40 -2.78 5.62 5.60
CA GLN A 40 -1.60 4.75 5.48
C GLN A 40 -1.26 4.44 4.02
N VAL A 41 -2.27 4.19 3.17
CA VAL A 41 -2.07 4.00 1.72
C VAL A 41 -1.34 5.20 1.12
N ALA A 42 -1.76 6.42 1.48
CA ALA A 42 -1.11 7.64 1.01
C ALA A 42 0.39 7.74 1.36
N LYS A 43 0.83 7.07 2.43
CA LYS A 43 2.26 7.01 2.82
C LYS A 43 3.06 6.01 2.00
N LEU A 44 2.43 4.93 1.51
CA LEU A 44 3.11 3.91 0.71
C LEU A 44 3.20 4.29 -0.78
N LYS A 45 2.25 5.06 -1.32
CA LYS A 45 2.28 5.46 -2.74
C LYS A 45 3.62 6.10 -3.19
N PRO A 46 4.23 7.04 -2.44
CA PRO A 46 5.54 7.56 -2.80
C PRO A 46 6.66 6.51 -2.81
N GLN A 47 6.56 5.46 -1.97
CA GLN A 47 7.55 4.38 -1.96
C GLN A 47 7.43 3.51 -3.22
N VAL A 48 6.22 3.25 -3.70
CA VAL A 48 5.99 2.51 -4.97
C VAL A 48 6.65 3.24 -6.14
N GLU A 49 6.41 4.55 -6.26
CA GLU A 49 7.00 5.36 -7.33
C GLU A 49 8.53 5.43 -7.22
N ASN A 50 9.06 5.48 -6.00
CA ASN A 50 10.51 5.40 -5.80
C ASN A 50 11.06 4.04 -6.23
N ILE A 51 10.44 2.92 -5.82
CA ILE A 51 10.83 1.57 -6.23
C ILE A 51 10.83 1.46 -7.78
N ARG A 52 9.80 1.98 -8.45
CA ARG A 52 9.72 2.03 -9.92
C ARG A 52 10.85 2.82 -10.55
N SER A 53 11.21 3.98 -9.99
CA SER A 53 12.35 4.78 -10.44
C SER A 53 13.67 4.00 -10.34
N TRP A 54 13.87 3.23 -9.27
CA TRP A 54 15.06 2.42 -9.07
C TRP A 54 15.13 1.21 -10.01
N PHE A 55 14.00 0.54 -10.29
CA PHE A 55 13.93 -0.45 -11.38
C PHE A 55 14.30 0.19 -12.72
N ALA A 56 13.81 1.40 -13.00
CA ALA A 56 14.16 2.10 -14.23
C ALA A 56 15.64 2.46 -14.33
N GLY A 57 16.28 2.88 -13.25
CA GLY A 57 17.73 3.06 -13.21
C GLY A 57 18.50 1.80 -13.53
N LEU A 58 18.09 0.69 -12.93
CA LEU A 58 18.69 -0.61 -13.20
C LEU A 58 18.51 -0.99 -14.69
N ASN A 59 17.30 -0.85 -15.24
CA ASN A 59 17.05 -1.11 -16.66
C ASN A 59 17.81 -0.18 -17.61
N CYS A 60 18.05 1.06 -17.21
CA CYS A 60 18.93 1.97 -17.94
C CYS A 60 20.34 1.39 -17.99
N LEU A 61 20.92 1.02 -16.84
CA LEU A 61 22.25 0.41 -16.77
C LEU A 61 22.35 -0.88 -17.59
N LEU A 62 21.36 -1.77 -17.50
CA LEU A 62 21.36 -3.08 -18.20
C LEU A 62 21.04 -2.92 -19.69
N GLY A 63 20.32 -1.87 -20.07
CA GLY A 63 20.13 -1.42 -21.43
C GLY A 63 18.95 -2.04 -22.18
N ALA A 64 18.83 -3.36 -22.24
CA ALA A 64 17.71 -4.01 -22.91
C ALA A 64 16.92 -4.91 -21.98
N GLU A 65 15.63 -5.06 -22.29
CA GLU A 65 14.72 -5.93 -21.55
C GLU A 65 15.26 -7.36 -21.44
N ALA A 66 15.85 -7.90 -22.50
CA ALA A 66 16.45 -9.23 -22.50
C ALA A 66 17.61 -9.36 -21.48
N ASP A 67 18.36 -8.29 -21.25
CA ASP A 67 19.46 -8.26 -20.28
C ASP A 67 18.93 -8.03 -18.85
N SER A 68 17.85 -7.24 -18.68
CA SER A 68 17.11 -7.15 -17.41
C SER A 68 16.50 -8.49 -17.00
N ARG A 69 15.87 -9.20 -17.92
CA ARG A 69 15.34 -10.55 -17.67
C ARG A 69 16.45 -11.51 -17.29
N LEU A 70 17.52 -11.58 -18.10
CA LEU A 70 18.70 -12.41 -17.80
C LEU A 70 19.26 -12.12 -16.39
N PHE A 71 19.29 -10.86 -15.99
CA PHE A 71 19.75 -10.44 -14.68
C PHE A 71 18.86 -10.99 -13.56
N PHE A 72 17.54 -10.75 -13.60
CA PHE A 72 16.64 -11.23 -12.55
C PHE A 72 16.49 -12.76 -12.54
N ASP A 73 16.48 -13.39 -13.71
CA ASP A 73 16.46 -14.85 -13.84
C ASP A 73 17.70 -15.48 -13.18
N SER A 74 18.87 -14.84 -13.30
CA SER A 74 20.10 -15.31 -12.64
C SER A 74 20.05 -15.24 -11.11
N LEU A 75 19.16 -14.40 -10.58
CA LEU A 75 18.90 -14.27 -9.14
C LEU A 75 17.75 -15.18 -8.68
N GLY A 76 17.09 -15.89 -9.61
CA GLY A 76 15.90 -16.70 -9.32
C GLY A 76 14.66 -15.86 -9.01
N VAL A 77 14.62 -14.60 -9.46
CA VAL A 77 13.51 -13.67 -9.22
C VAL A 77 12.69 -13.51 -10.50
N THR A 78 11.37 -13.67 -10.39
CA THR A 78 10.42 -13.35 -11.47
C THR A 78 9.64 -12.10 -11.08
N LEU A 79 9.60 -11.10 -11.97
CA LEU A 79 8.77 -9.91 -11.78
C LEU A 79 7.43 -10.12 -12.47
N ASP A 80 6.33 -10.01 -11.73
CA ASP A 80 4.99 -10.23 -12.25
C ASP A 80 4.55 -9.12 -13.23
N ASP A 81 5.01 -7.89 -13.02
CA ASP A 81 4.74 -6.76 -13.89
C ASP A 81 5.82 -6.64 -14.99
N PRO A 82 5.47 -6.89 -16.28
CA PRO A 82 6.41 -6.77 -17.38
C PRO A 82 6.97 -5.35 -17.55
N ALA A 83 6.23 -4.32 -17.14
CA ALA A 83 6.66 -2.92 -17.25
C ALA A 83 7.93 -2.66 -16.43
N LEU A 84 8.15 -3.42 -15.35
CA LEU A 84 9.36 -3.32 -14.52
C LEU A 84 10.64 -3.74 -15.25
N TYR A 85 10.56 -4.46 -16.38
CA TYR A 85 11.74 -4.78 -17.21
C TYR A 85 12.03 -3.73 -18.29
N THR A 86 11.05 -2.90 -18.63
CA THR A 86 11.14 -1.97 -19.77
C THR A 86 11.18 -0.51 -19.37
N HIS A 87 10.71 -0.17 -18.17
CA HIS A 87 10.70 1.20 -17.68
C HIS A 87 12.14 1.73 -17.57
N LYS A 88 12.38 2.93 -18.11
CA LYS A 88 13.72 3.55 -18.21
C LYS A 88 13.71 5.04 -17.88
N VAL A 89 12.56 5.59 -17.51
CA VAL A 89 12.49 6.96 -17.02
C VAL A 89 12.87 6.92 -15.55
N CYS A 90 14.02 7.51 -15.22
CA CYS A 90 14.53 7.46 -13.86
C CYS A 90 15.24 8.76 -13.51
N SER A 91 15.17 9.12 -12.24
CA SER A 91 16.02 10.15 -11.65
C SER A 91 16.55 9.58 -10.34
N LEU A 92 17.83 9.22 -10.35
CA LEU A 92 18.46 8.48 -9.25
C LEU A 92 19.79 9.10 -8.87
N GLN A 93 20.04 9.11 -7.57
CA GLN A 93 21.32 9.45 -7.00
C GLN A 93 21.82 8.28 -6.17
N PHE A 94 23.06 7.86 -6.42
CA PHE A 94 23.66 6.76 -5.68
C PHE A 94 25.15 7.01 -5.44
N ARG A 95 25.72 6.24 -4.52
CA ARG A 95 27.12 6.40 -4.14
C ARG A 95 28.02 5.99 -5.30
N ARG A 96 29.04 6.80 -5.60
CA ARG A 96 30.02 6.49 -6.64
C ARG A 96 30.88 5.27 -6.25
N PRO A 97 30.79 4.12 -6.96
CA PRO A 97 31.67 2.99 -6.71
C PRO A 97 33.07 3.26 -7.27
N ARG A 98 34.08 2.59 -6.69
CA ARG A 98 35.47 2.62 -7.19
C ARG A 98 35.88 1.25 -7.71
N SER A 99 36.44 1.21 -8.91
CA SER A 99 36.97 -0.01 -9.53
C SER A 99 38.16 0.34 -10.43
N PHE A 100 39.07 -0.61 -10.59
CA PHE A 100 40.22 -0.49 -11.51
C PHE A 100 39.87 -0.84 -12.95
N THR A 101 38.77 -1.56 -13.18
CA THR A 101 38.32 -1.98 -14.52
C THR A 101 36.93 -1.46 -14.80
N ARG A 102 36.63 -1.13 -16.06
CA ARG A 102 35.28 -0.75 -16.53
C ARG A 102 34.24 -1.84 -16.23
N LYS A 103 34.59 -3.11 -16.49
CA LYS A 103 33.76 -4.27 -16.14
C LYS A 103 33.44 -4.31 -14.64
N GLY A 104 34.45 -4.17 -13.78
CA GLY A 104 34.24 -4.16 -12.33
C GLY A 104 33.52 -2.90 -11.85
N LEU A 105 33.68 -1.77 -12.55
CA LEU A 105 32.96 -0.54 -12.26
C LEU A 105 31.47 -0.77 -12.52
N PHE A 106 31.12 -1.30 -13.69
CA PHE A 106 29.74 -1.65 -14.05
C PHE A 106 29.08 -2.56 -13.02
N ALA A 107 29.71 -3.69 -12.67
CA ALA A 107 29.14 -4.63 -11.69
C ALA A 107 28.91 -3.97 -10.31
N LYS A 108 29.84 -3.11 -9.86
CA LYS A 108 29.66 -2.36 -8.62
C LYS A 108 28.57 -1.30 -8.73
N THR A 109 28.46 -0.59 -9.85
CA THR A 109 27.37 0.38 -10.11
C THR A 109 26.02 -0.30 -10.05
N VAL A 110 25.90 -1.46 -10.71
CA VAL A 110 24.67 -2.27 -10.66
C VAL A 110 24.36 -2.69 -9.22
N TRP A 111 25.36 -3.10 -8.43
CA TRP A 111 25.18 -3.41 -7.01
C TRP A 111 24.73 -2.20 -6.17
N GLU A 112 25.33 -1.03 -6.36
CA GLU A 112 24.96 0.21 -5.63
C GLU A 112 23.53 0.67 -5.94
N ILE A 113 22.94 0.25 -7.07
CA ILE A 113 21.51 0.44 -7.36
C ILE A 113 20.67 -0.73 -6.81
N TYR A 114 21.12 -1.97 -7.02
CA TYR A 114 20.37 -3.17 -6.64
C TYR A 114 20.19 -3.29 -5.12
N GLU A 115 21.22 -3.04 -4.32
CA GLU A 115 21.16 -3.24 -2.88
C GLU A 115 20.14 -2.31 -2.19
N PRO A 116 20.11 -0.99 -2.45
CA PRO A 116 19.06 -0.15 -1.88
C PRO A 116 17.68 -0.47 -2.44
N LEU A 117 17.55 -0.85 -3.72
CA LEU A 117 16.27 -1.31 -4.29
C LEU A 117 15.71 -2.49 -3.50
N ALA A 118 16.53 -3.52 -3.26
CA ALA A 118 16.13 -4.69 -2.47
C ALA A 118 15.69 -4.29 -1.06
N ARG A 119 16.43 -3.41 -0.38
CA ARG A 119 16.07 -2.91 0.96
C ARG A 119 14.79 -2.08 0.97
N MET A 120 14.53 -1.31 -0.08
CA MET A 120 13.29 -0.55 -0.19
C MET A 120 12.09 -1.46 -0.42
N ILE A 121 12.24 -2.50 -1.25
CA ILE A 121 11.20 -3.52 -1.44
C ILE A 121 10.93 -4.22 -0.11
N GLU A 122 11.96 -4.66 0.61
CA GLU A 122 11.82 -5.27 1.94
C GLU A 122 11.07 -4.34 2.90
N SER A 123 11.45 -3.06 2.96
CA SER A 123 10.80 -2.05 3.81
C SER A 123 9.35 -1.80 3.43
N TYR A 124 9.04 -1.78 2.12
CA TYR A 124 7.69 -1.60 1.61
C TYR A 124 6.81 -2.83 1.85
N MET A 125 7.33 -4.03 1.62
CA MET A 125 6.58 -5.29 1.75
C MET A 125 6.37 -5.67 3.22
N HIS A 126 7.45 -5.65 4.01
CA HIS A 126 7.51 -6.24 5.35
C HIS A 126 7.68 -5.21 6.49
N GLY A 127 8.07 -3.98 6.14
CA GLY A 127 8.31 -2.91 7.10
C GLY A 127 9.72 -2.90 7.65
N THR A 128 10.05 -1.85 8.41
CA THR A 128 11.35 -1.70 9.06
C THR A 128 11.15 -1.38 10.54
N PRO A 129 11.89 -2.05 11.44
CA PRO A 129 11.81 -1.75 12.86
C PRO A 129 12.41 -0.37 13.16
N TYR A 130 11.71 0.42 13.98
CA TYR A 130 12.18 1.70 14.50
C TYR A 130 11.81 1.85 15.97
N SER A 131 12.61 2.59 16.73
CA SER A 131 12.32 2.88 18.13
C SER A 131 11.22 3.92 18.25
N ASP A 132 10.23 3.68 19.10
CA ASP A 132 9.16 4.65 19.38
C ASP A 132 9.76 5.95 19.96
N PRO A 133 9.60 7.11 19.29
CA PRO A 133 10.10 8.39 19.79
C PRO A 133 9.47 8.80 21.13
N LEU A 134 8.25 8.34 21.41
CA LEU A 134 7.51 8.68 22.62
C LEU A 134 7.80 7.70 23.77
N HIS A 135 8.23 6.48 23.47
CA HIS A 135 8.51 5.43 24.47
C HIS A 135 9.84 4.72 24.17
N PRO A 136 10.98 5.25 24.68
CA PRO A 136 12.29 4.64 24.52
C PRO A 136 12.29 3.19 25.03
N GLY A 137 12.55 2.23 24.13
CA GLY A 137 12.57 0.78 24.43
C GLY A 137 11.45 -0.02 23.75
N ARG A 138 10.43 0.64 23.18
CA ARG A 138 9.44 -0.02 22.33
C ARG A 138 9.90 0.00 20.88
N VAL A 139 9.88 -1.17 20.23
CA VAL A 139 10.13 -1.30 18.79
C VAL A 139 8.80 -1.30 18.06
N MET A 140 8.67 -0.39 17.12
CA MET A 140 7.55 -0.27 16.19
C MET A 140 7.99 -0.71 14.81
N ILE A 141 7.05 -1.11 13.96
CA ILE A 141 7.31 -1.46 12.56
C ILE A 141 6.67 -0.38 11.70
N THR A 142 7.37 0.09 10.67
CA THR A 142 6.79 1.02 9.69
C THR A 142 5.60 0.38 8.98
N VAL A 143 4.67 1.22 8.54
CA VAL A 143 3.59 0.81 7.64
C VAL A 143 4.20 0.05 6.47
N ASN A 144 3.58 -1.08 6.11
CA ASN A 144 4.00 -1.92 5.02
C ASN A 144 2.80 -2.57 4.34
N HIS A 145 3.05 -3.11 3.16
CA HIS A 145 2.08 -3.71 2.27
C HIS A 145 1.32 -4.86 2.92
N ASP A 146 2.05 -5.79 3.55
CA ASP A 146 1.46 -6.98 4.17
C ASP A 146 0.52 -6.61 5.32
N GLN A 147 0.91 -5.63 6.15
CA GLN A 147 0.05 -5.12 7.22
C GLN A 147 -1.19 -4.42 6.67
N LEU A 148 -1.06 -3.60 5.62
CA LEU A 148 -2.22 -2.94 5.04
C LEU A 148 -3.17 -3.91 4.36
N ARG A 149 -2.67 -4.92 3.67
CA ARG A 149 -3.52 -5.97 3.10
C ARG A 149 -4.37 -6.64 4.18
N ARG A 150 -3.75 -7.03 5.29
CA ARG A 150 -4.46 -7.62 6.44
C ARG A 150 -5.46 -6.65 7.06
N LEU A 151 -5.07 -5.39 7.25
CA LEU A 151 -5.98 -4.35 7.76
C LEU A 151 -7.20 -4.16 6.85
N GLY A 152 -7.01 -4.17 5.53
CA GLY A 152 -8.11 -4.12 4.56
C GLY A 152 -9.07 -5.31 4.69
N GLU A 153 -8.54 -6.52 4.89
CA GLU A 153 -9.36 -7.73 5.13
C GLU A 153 -10.14 -7.64 6.46
N GLU A 154 -9.51 -7.11 7.52
CA GLU A 154 -10.14 -6.87 8.81
C GLU A 154 -11.27 -5.84 8.71
N ILE A 155 -11.02 -4.70 8.05
CA ILE A 155 -12.02 -3.67 7.77
C ILE A 155 -13.16 -4.27 6.94
N ASN A 156 -12.88 -5.08 5.92
CA ASN A 156 -13.93 -5.71 5.11
C ASN A 156 -14.80 -6.68 5.93
N THR A 157 -14.21 -7.38 6.89
CA THR A 157 -14.97 -8.21 7.84
C THR A 157 -15.87 -7.35 8.74
N ARG A 158 -15.38 -6.19 9.16
CA ARG A 158 -16.13 -5.19 9.93
C ARG A 158 -17.27 -4.57 9.11
N VAL A 159 -17.02 -4.16 7.87
CA VAL A 159 -18.00 -3.66 6.90
C VAL A 159 -19.15 -4.66 6.77
N LYS A 160 -18.84 -5.94 6.57
CA LYS A 160 -19.87 -6.99 6.50
C LYS A 160 -20.71 -7.05 7.78
N THR A 161 -20.04 -7.05 8.93
CA THR A 161 -20.71 -7.11 10.24
C THR A 161 -21.63 -5.91 10.47
N VAL A 162 -21.18 -4.69 10.13
CA VAL A 162 -21.95 -3.46 10.27
C VAL A 162 -23.15 -3.47 9.32
N ASN A 163 -22.96 -3.86 8.06
CA ASN A 163 -24.05 -3.96 7.08
C ASN A 163 -25.10 -5.03 7.45
N GLU A 164 -24.69 -6.10 8.14
CA GLU A 164 -25.59 -7.18 8.57
C GLU A 164 -26.30 -6.87 9.90
N SER A 165 -25.60 -6.30 10.88
CA SER A 165 -26.08 -6.16 12.27
C SER A 165 -26.57 -4.74 12.62
N ASN A 166 -26.21 -3.73 11.82
CA ASN A 166 -26.59 -2.34 12.04
C ASN A 166 -27.31 -1.81 10.80
N ARG A 167 -28.44 -2.45 10.46
CA ARG A 167 -29.26 -2.05 9.31
C ARG A 167 -30.03 -0.77 9.64
N PRO A 168 -29.90 0.29 8.81
CA PRO A 168 -30.66 1.53 9.01
C PRO A 168 -32.17 1.30 9.17
N SER A 169 -32.74 0.36 8.41
CA SER A 169 -34.16 0.01 8.48
C SER A 169 -34.56 -0.57 9.84
N GLU A 170 -33.69 -1.35 10.48
CA GLU A 170 -33.94 -1.97 11.78
C GLU A 170 -33.84 -0.93 12.90
N SER A 171 -32.86 -0.03 12.84
CA SER A 171 -32.74 1.09 13.78
C SER A 171 -33.93 2.05 13.67
N LEU A 172 -34.37 2.37 12.45
CA LEU A 172 -35.58 3.19 12.23
C LEU A 172 -36.85 2.47 12.67
N ALA A 173 -36.96 1.16 12.42
CA ALA A 173 -38.09 0.36 12.87
C ALA A 173 -38.15 0.26 14.40
N PHE A 174 -36.99 0.16 15.07
CA PHE A 174 -36.89 0.23 16.52
C PHE A 174 -37.34 1.59 17.04
N ALA A 175 -36.79 2.68 16.48
CA ALA A 175 -37.14 4.03 16.89
C ALA A 175 -38.63 4.31 16.75
N LYS A 176 -39.20 3.85 15.64
CA LYS A 176 -40.61 3.94 15.33
C LYS A 176 -41.51 3.12 16.26
N ARG A 177 -41.08 1.91 16.66
CA ARG A 177 -41.84 1.06 17.60
C ARG A 177 -41.95 1.68 18.99
N MET A 178 -41.02 2.55 19.36
CA MET A 178 -41.06 3.29 20.62
C MET A 178 -42.05 4.46 20.59
N ASP A 179 -42.48 4.94 19.41
CA ASP A 179 -43.60 5.89 19.24
C ASP A 179 -44.91 5.13 18.94
N GLN A 180 -45.61 4.75 20.01
CA GLN A 180 -46.86 3.98 19.91
C GLN A 180 -47.98 4.72 19.17
N ALA A 181 -47.98 6.07 19.19
CA ALA A 181 -48.98 6.87 18.49
C ALA A 181 -48.78 6.83 16.97
N GLN A 182 -47.52 6.83 16.53
CA GLN A 182 -47.16 6.73 15.11
C GLN A 182 -47.42 5.32 14.54
N VAL A 183 -47.13 4.27 15.29
CA VAL A 183 -47.39 2.86 14.90
C VAL A 183 -48.89 2.59 14.70
N LEU A 184 -49.73 3.10 15.60
CA LEU A 184 -51.19 2.96 15.49
C LEU A 184 -51.74 3.64 14.22
N LYS A 185 -51.22 4.82 13.89
CA LYS A 185 -51.65 5.60 12.72
C LYS A 185 -51.33 4.90 11.39
N GLU A 186 -50.20 4.23 11.31
CA GLU A 186 -49.78 3.51 10.11
C GLU A 186 -50.43 2.15 9.93
N SER A 187 -50.69 1.41 11.01
CA SER A 187 -51.43 0.14 10.92
C SER A 187 -52.84 0.34 10.33
N VAL A 188 -53.42 1.51 10.53
CA VAL A 188 -54.71 1.93 9.96
C VAL A 188 -54.59 2.43 8.51
N THR A 189 -53.41 2.94 8.10
CA THR A 189 -53.23 3.61 6.78
C THR A 189 -52.39 2.84 5.77
N GLY A 190 -51.78 1.70 6.15
CA GLY A 190 -51.07 0.78 5.24
C GLY A 190 -49.69 1.24 4.75
N GLY A 191 -49.11 2.31 5.33
CA GLY A 191 -47.85 2.89 4.88
C GLY A 191 -46.60 2.23 5.50
N GLY A 192 -46.07 1.16 4.92
CA GLY A 192 -44.88 0.46 5.44
C GLY A 192 -43.84 -0.01 4.41
N GLY A 193 -43.93 0.40 3.14
CA GLY A 193 -43.35 -0.34 2.02
C GLY A 193 -41.96 0.04 1.48
N GLN A 194 -41.09 0.78 2.17
CA GLN A 194 -39.84 1.30 1.58
C GLN A 194 -38.57 1.09 2.43
N THR A 195 -38.46 -0.04 3.14
CA THR A 195 -37.30 -0.34 4.02
C THR A 195 -36.13 -1.01 3.30
N TRP A 196 -36.38 -1.76 2.22
CA TRP A 196 -35.34 -2.58 1.56
C TRP A 196 -34.33 -1.79 0.73
N THR A 197 -34.71 -0.62 0.21
CA THR A 197 -33.79 0.25 -0.55
C THR A 197 -32.83 0.99 0.37
N LEU A 198 -33.28 1.38 1.57
CA LEU A 198 -32.49 2.18 2.50
C LEU A 198 -31.24 1.45 3.01
N ASP A 199 -31.36 0.17 3.34
CA ASP A 199 -30.22 -0.62 3.84
C ASP A 199 -29.14 -0.78 2.78
N ARG A 200 -29.55 -0.98 1.53
CA ARG A 200 -28.62 -1.09 0.40
C ARG A 200 -27.95 0.25 0.11
N ASP A 201 -28.71 1.33 0.12
CA ASP A 201 -28.22 2.65 -0.27
C ASP A 201 -27.26 3.25 0.79
N LEU A 202 -27.34 2.79 2.04
CA LEU A 202 -26.46 3.20 3.15
C LEU A 202 -25.44 2.13 3.57
N ALA A 203 -25.34 1.02 2.84
CA ALA A 203 -24.34 -0.01 3.10
C ALA A 203 -22.93 0.52 2.78
N TYR A 204 -21.96 0.20 3.64
CA TYR A 204 -20.56 0.46 3.30
C TYR A 204 -20.12 -0.48 2.18
N ALA A 205 -19.41 0.07 1.20
CA ALA A 205 -18.75 -0.71 0.17
C ALA A 205 -17.49 -1.39 0.76
N PRO A 206 -17.21 -2.66 0.44
CA PRO A 206 -15.95 -3.28 0.82
C PRO A 206 -14.79 -2.58 0.10
N LEU A 207 -13.66 -2.49 0.78
CA LEU A 207 -12.40 -2.03 0.23
C LEU A 207 -11.88 -3.08 -0.75
N VAL A 208 -11.56 -2.66 -1.97
CA VAL A 208 -10.86 -3.48 -2.97
C VAL A 208 -9.39 -3.06 -2.93
N PHE A 209 -8.53 -3.92 -2.40
CA PHE A 209 -7.13 -3.55 -2.13
C PHE A 209 -6.37 -3.21 -3.43
N GLU A 210 -6.72 -3.87 -4.52
CA GLU A 210 -6.15 -3.68 -5.85
C GLU A 210 -6.41 -2.27 -6.42
N ASP A 211 -7.51 -1.62 -6.03
CA ASP A 211 -7.88 -0.28 -6.51
C ASP A 211 -6.99 0.83 -5.92
N TYR A 212 -6.16 0.52 -4.93
CA TYR A 212 -5.28 1.49 -4.28
C TYR A 212 -3.91 1.66 -4.95
N ASP A 213 -3.65 0.95 -6.06
CA ASP A 213 -2.37 0.99 -6.81
C ASP A 213 -1.15 0.64 -5.94
N LEU A 214 -1.30 -0.33 -5.03
CA LEU A 214 -0.22 -0.84 -4.19
C LEU A 214 0.21 -2.24 -4.68
N PRO A 215 1.09 -2.33 -5.69
CA PRO A 215 1.54 -3.62 -6.22
C PRO A 215 2.35 -4.38 -5.18
N ALA A 216 2.29 -5.71 -5.23
CA ALA A 216 3.25 -6.56 -4.52
C ALA A 216 4.54 -6.65 -5.34
N PHE A 217 5.69 -6.52 -4.69
CA PHE A 217 6.99 -6.73 -5.30
C PHE A 217 7.61 -8.03 -4.77
N PRO A 218 8.32 -8.80 -5.59
CA PRO A 218 9.03 -9.98 -5.12
C PRO A 218 10.25 -9.59 -4.29
N ASP A 219 10.56 -10.39 -3.27
CA ASP A 219 11.74 -10.18 -2.45
C ASP A 219 13.02 -10.37 -3.28
N LEU A 220 13.94 -9.42 -3.16
CA LEU A 220 15.22 -9.45 -3.87
C LEU A 220 16.33 -9.98 -2.95
N PRO A 221 17.06 -11.03 -3.36
CA PRO A 221 18.07 -11.64 -2.49
C PRO A 221 19.30 -10.73 -2.32
N LEU A 222 19.76 -10.58 -1.08
CA LEU A 222 20.93 -9.76 -0.70
C LEU A 222 22.13 -10.59 -0.22
N ASP A 223 22.10 -11.91 -0.40
CA ASP A 223 23.14 -12.81 0.09
C ASP A 223 24.41 -12.81 -0.81
N SER A 224 25.46 -13.48 -0.33
CA SER A 224 26.72 -13.58 -1.07
C SER A 224 26.56 -14.34 -2.40
N LYS A 225 25.57 -15.23 -2.51
CA LYS A 225 25.26 -15.96 -3.74
C LYS A 225 24.63 -15.04 -4.79
N ALA A 226 23.66 -14.22 -4.39
CA ALA A 226 23.04 -13.21 -5.24
C ALA A 226 24.08 -12.24 -5.77
N ARG A 227 25.02 -11.80 -4.91
CA ARG A 227 26.13 -10.95 -5.35
C ARG A 227 27.02 -11.62 -6.40
N ALA A 228 27.37 -12.89 -6.20
CA ALA A 228 28.18 -13.63 -7.18
C ALA A 228 27.44 -13.83 -8.51
N ALA A 229 26.16 -14.19 -8.47
CA ALA A 229 25.30 -14.33 -9.64
C ALA A 229 25.16 -13.01 -10.40
N LEU A 230 25.00 -11.90 -9.67
CA LEU A 230 24.97 -10.55 -10.22
C LEU A 230 26.27 -10.20 -10.95
N GLU A 231 27.43 -10.44 -10.33
CA GLU A 231 28.73 -10.17 -10.94
C GLU A 231 28.93 -11.00 -12.23
N GLU A 232 28.47 -12.26 -12.26
CA GLU A 232 28.49 -13.11 -13.44
C GLU A 232 27.57 -12.59 -14.55
N SER A 233 26.34 -12.20 -14.20
CA SER A 233 25.37 -11.64 -15.16
C SER A 233 25.85 -10.32 -15.73
N CYS A 234 26.38 -9.42 -14.88
CA CYS A 234 27.02 -8.18 -15.33
C CYS A 234 28.20 -8.45 -16.27
N ALA A 235 28.98 -9.52 -16.03
CA ALA A 235 30.06 -9.91 -16.93
C ALA A 235 29.57 -10.33 -18.33
N LYS A 236 28.47 -11.09 -18.40
CA LYS A 236 27.83 -11.51 -19.65
C LYS A 236 27.23 -10.33 -20.41
N ILE A 237 26.61 -9.40 -19.70
CA ILE A 237 26.03 -8.18 -20.30
C ILE A 237 27.16 -7.28 -20.84
N PHE A 238 28.22 -7.07 -20.04
CA PHE A 238 29.37 -6.27 -20.45
C PHE A 238 30.06 -6.83 -21.71
N SER A 239 30.20 -8.15 -21.84
CA SER A 239 30.81 -8.74 -23.03
C SER A 239 29.96 -8.62 -24.29
N ARG A 240 28.62 -8.64 -24.15
CA ARG A 240 27.68 -8.52 -25.27
C ARG A 240 27.41 -7.07 -25.68
N ARG A 241 27.37 -6.14 -24.73
CA ARG A 241 26.93 -4.74 -24.91
C ARG A 241 27.93 -3.73 -24.37
N ARG A 242 29.21 -3.95 -24.66
CA ARG A 242 30.28 -3.10 -24.14
C ARG A 242 30.07 -1.61 -24.43
N GLU A 243 29.71 -1.26 -25.67
CA GLU A 243 29.52 0.13 -26.09
C GLU A 243 28.42 0.85 -25.29
N HIS A 244 27.29 0.16 -25.06
CA HIS A 244 26.19 0.68 -24.24
C HIS A 244 26.62 0.92 -22.80
N VAL A 245 27.31 -0.07 -22.21
CA VAL A 245 27.78 0.04 -20.82
C VAL A 245 28.81 1.15 -20.69
N ASP A 246 29.76 1.26 -21.62
CA ASP A 246 30.76 2.32 -21.59
C ASP A 246 30.11 3.71 -21.74
N ALA A 247 29.13 3.87 -22.63
CA ALA A 247 28.39 5.13 -22.80
C ALA A 247 27.61 5.54 -21.53
N ILE A 248 26.95 4.59 -20.88
CA ILE A 248 26.22 4.88 -19.63
C ILE A 248 27.17 5.18 -18.48
N LEU A 249 28.28 4.46 -18.36
CA LEU A 249 29.27 4.79 -17.35
C LEU A 249 29.88 6.19 -17.60
N ASP A 250 30.00 6.64 -18.83
CA ASP A 250 30.45 8.00 -19.13
C ASP A 250 29.38 9.05 -18.80
N GLU A 251 28.09 8.75 -19.01
CA GLU A 251 26.95 9.60 -18.66
C GLU A 251 26.79 9.78 -17.14
N VAL A 252 26.94 8.70 -16.38
CA VAL A 252 26.65 8.64 -14.94
C VAL A 252 27.80 9.14 -14.08
N PHE A 253 29.03 9.08 -14.59
CA PHE A 253 30.24 9.42 -13.85
C PHE A 253 30.81 10.75 -14.31
N ASP A 254 30.32 11.85 -13.72
CA ASP A 254 30.92 13.17 -13.89
C ASP A 254 32.37 13.17 -13.36
N PRO A 255 33.38 13.60 -14.13
CA PRO A 255 34.75 13.76 -13.62
C PRO A 255 34.88 14.75 -12.44
N GLU A 256 33.95 15.68 -12.25
CA GLU A 256 34.01 16.71 -11.21
C GLU A 256 33.43 16.25 -9.85
N ASP A 257 32.33 15.48 -9.83
CA ASP A 257 31.75 14.93 -8.59
C ASP A 257 32.31 13.54 -8.24
N LYS A 258 33.12 13.49 -7.17
CA LYS A 258 33.80 12.26 -6.74
C LYS A 258 32.99 11.42 -5.74
N THR A 259 31.80 11.86 -5.37
CA THR A 259 31.04 11.29 -4.25
C THR A 259 29.71 10.67 -4.68
N ILE A 260 28.98 11.34 -5.55
CA ILE A 260 27.64 10.93 -5.97
C ILE A 260 27.61 10.75 -7.49
N CYS A 261 26.88 9.74 -7.93
CA CYS A 261 26.52 9.52 -9.32
C CYS A 261 25.06 9.89 -9.51
N VAL A 262 24.74 10.58 -10.60
CA VAL A 262 23.38 10.93 -10.98
C VAL A 262 23.05 10.22 -12.29
N LEU A 263 21.95 9.48 -12.31
CA LEU A 263 21.38 8.90 -13.52
C LEU A 263 19.99 9.51 -13.70
N ASP A 264 19.89 10.43 -14.65
CA ASP A 264 18.66 11.13 -14.96
C ASP A 264 18.33 10.95 -16.44
N ARG A 265 17.24 10.24 -16.72
CA ARG A 265 16.73 10.04 -18.07
C ARG A 265 15.26 10.40 -18.09
N THR A 266 14.96 11.52 -18.74
CA THR A 266 13.61 11.96 -19.01
C THR A 266 13.02 11.16 -20.17
N GLY A 267 11.73 10.81 -20.09
CA GLY A 267 11.05 10.07 -21.14
C GLY A 267 11.03 10.87 -22.45
N HIS A 268 11.50 10.26 -23.53
CA HIS A 268 11.22 10.67 -24.91
C HIS A 268 10.09 9.83 -25.47
#